data_AF-A0AAN7YDL9-F1
#
_entry.id   AF-A0AAN7YDL9-F1
#
_cell.length_a   1.000
_cell.length_b   1.000
_cell.length_c   1.000
_cell.angle_alpha   90.00
_cell.angle_beta   90.00
_cell.angle_gamma   90.00
#
_symmetry.space_group_name_H-M   'P 1'
#
loop_
_entity.id
_entity.type
_entity.pdbx_description
1 polymer ?
#
loop_
_entity_poly.entity_id
_entity_poly.type
_entity_poly.pdbx_seq_one_letter_code
_entity_poly.pdbx_strand_id
1 'polypeptide(L)'
;MTSSIERGVRKAAHALKRAEQRRIKEGTLGFWEADDKEKVTQAREHVKKRQQEMGEQKSRLEWLSEDSTSGQLQVDEHLRRLKAKNAARSRGMLVDAPTAIPYTEATSEFLYGTFAVLAALQAKRRALHKLYLWCGEDGKLNEDDKDITRVVRLAKLAQVPLLRVAGNWDKMLDRMSDRRPHNGVVLEAGPIPKVLAKGLTKLKSINSHVEVELSSTNKTEATGSHKLPVQVRRKRYPFLLWLDKVTDTGNMGAILRSAYYFGVDAIIVPRHGTAPLSAVTVKSSAGAAEHVEILTIDNEIQFMQQSQQNGWKFFATGIQPQHSPTSIPAESPDSSADLSIEFALASHPCVLLLGNEGTGLRPFLQKQADQTVSIQGARDKGLIDSLNVSVAAAILTNRFLVNHISSGSTA
;
A
#
# COMPACT_ATOMS: atom_id res chain seq x y z
N MET A 1 -34.63 29.26 0.70
CA MET A 1 -34.52 27.82 0.33
C MET A 1 -35.85 27.21 -0.13
N THR A 2 -36.99 27.68 0.38
CA THR A 2 -38.36 27.32 -0.08
C THR A 2 -38.57 27.52 -1.59
N SER A 3 -38.09 28.64 -2.16
CA SER A 3 -38.33 28.96 -3.58
C SER A 3 -37.60 28.07 -4.60
N SER A 4 -36.54 27.33 -4.22
CA SER A 4 -35.78 26.50 -5.16
C SER A 4 -36.33 25.08 -5.26
N ILE A 5 -36.88 24.56 -4.16
CA ILE A 5 -37.57 23.27 -4.11
C ILE A 5 -38.95 23.39 -4.75
N GLU A 6 -39.69 24.48 -4.49
CA GLU A 6 -40.95 24.77 -5.19
C GLU A 6 -40.76 24.92 -6.71
N ARG A 7 -39.64 25.51 -7.15
CA ARG A 7 -39.26 25.57 -8.57
C ARG A 7 -38.94 24.19 -9.14
N GLY A 8 -38.30 23.30 -8.36
CA GLY A 8 -38.02 21.92 -8.75
C GLY A 8 -39.31 21.09 -8.90
N VAL A 9 -40.23 21.22 -7.94
CA VAL A 9 -41.54 20.53 -7.95
C VAL A 9 -42.41 21.04 -9.11
N ARG A 10 -42.44 22.35 -9.36
CA ARG A 10 -43.14 22.93 -10.52
C ARG A 10 -42.55 22.45 -11.85
N LYS A 11 -41.22 22.36 -11.98
CA LYS A 11 -40.56 21.83 -13.19
C LYS A 11 -40.87 20.36 -13.43
N ALA A 12 -40.87 19.53 -12.38
CA ALA A 12 -41.24 18.11 -12.49
C ALA A 12 -42.72 17.92 -12.88
N ALA A 13 -43.63 18.70 -12.29
CA ALA A 13 -45.04 18.69 -12.66
C ALA A 13 -45.27 19.14 -14.11
N HIS A 14 -44.52 20.15 -14.58
CA HIS A 14 -44.59 20.60 -15.98
C HIS A 14 -44.02 19.59 -16.98
N ALA A 15 -42.97 18.86 -16.59
CA ALA A 15 -42.36 17.81 -17.41
C ALA A 15 -43.30 16.60 -17.57
N LEU A 16 -43.97 16.19 -16.48
CA LEU A 16 -45.00 15.14 -16.49
C LEU A 16 -46.18 15.53 -17.37
N LYS A 17 -46.69 16.76 -17.25
CA LYS A 17 -47.80 17.26 -18.08
C LYS A 17 -47.44 17.35 -19.56
N ARG A 18 -46.17 17.65 -19.89
CA ARG A 18 -45.65 17.62 -21.27
C ARG A 18 -45.47 16.20 -21.81
N ALA A 19 -45.06 15.24 -20.99
CA ALA A 19 -44.95 13.83 -21.36
C ALA A 19 -46.34 13.22 -21.63
N GLU A 20 -47.34 13.61 -20.83
CA GLU A 20 -48.74 13.23 -21.00
C GLU A 20 -49.33 13.82 -22.31
N GLN A 21 -49.10 15.11 -22.58
CA GLN A 21 -49.52 15.74 -23.84
C GLN A 21 -48.82 15.17 -25.09
N ARG A 22 -47.55 14.74 -24.98
CA ARG A 22 -46.84 14.05 -26.07
C ARG A 22 -47.43 12.67 -26.37
N ARG A 23 -47.72 11.87 -25.34
CA ARG A 23 -48.36 10.56 -25.49
C ARG A 23 -49.79 10.62 -26.04
N ILE A 24 -50.54 11.67 -25.70
CA ILE A 24 -51.86 11.95 -26.29
C ILE A 24 -51.74 12.28 -27.80
N LYS A 25 -50.69 13.01 -28.20
CA LYS A 25 -50.40 13.31 -29.61
C LYS A 25 -49.91 12.09 -30.41
N GLU A 26 -49.25 11.14 -29.74
CA GLU A 26 -48.65 9.95 -30.35
C GLU A 26 -49.60 8.72 -30.38
N GLY A 27 -50.88 8.90 -30.04
CA GLY A 27 -51.92 7.86 -30.22
C GLY A 27 -51.75 6.61 -29.36
N THR A 28 -50.90 6.64 -28.34
CA THR A 28 -50.63 5.50 -27.44
C THR A 28 -51.39 5.68 -26.13
N LEU A 29 -52.71 5.41 -26.17
CA LEU A 29 -53.51 5.30 -24.95
C LEU A 29 -53.40 3.86 -24.40
N GLY A 30 -52.44 3.66 -23.50
CA GLY A 30 -52.36 2.47 -22.64
C GLY A 30 -52.65 2.87 -21.20
N PHE A 31 -53.60 2.17 -20.58
CA PHE A 31 -54.04 2.27 -19.20
C PHE A 31 -52.89 2.49 -18.21
N TRP A 32 -53.10 3.37 -17.21
CA TRP A 32 -52.26 3.35 -16.00
C TRP A 32 -52.49 2.02 -15.30
N GLU A 33 -51.47 1.16 -15.19
CA GLU A 33 -51.50 0.07 -14.21
C GLU A 33 -51.61 0.69 -12.81
N ALA A 34 -52.47 0.11 -11.96
CA ALA A 34 -52.76 0.61 -10.61
C ALA A 34 -51.49 0.90 -9.78
N ASP A 35 -50.42 0.15 -10.09
CA ASP A 35 -49.09 0.18 -9.49
C ASP A 35 -48.33 1.52 -9.71
N ASP A 36 -48.54 2.18 -10.85
CA ASP A 36 -47.87 3.47 -11.17
C ASP A 36 -48.56 4.66 -10.49
N LYS A 37 -49.88 4.60 -10.34
CA LYS A 37 -50.62 5.58 -9.54
C LYS A 37 -50.19 5.49 -8.08
N GLU A 38 -50.06 4.27 -7.55
CA GLU A 38 -49.63 4.02 -6.18
C GLU A 38 -48.22 4.58 -5.88
N LYS A 39 -47.25 4.36 -6.78
CA LYS A 39 -45.89 4.93 -6.67
C LYS A 39 -45.88 6.46 -6.65
N VAL A 40 -46.74 7.12 -7.41
CA VAL A 40 -46.86 8.59 -7.41
C VAL A 40 -47.51 9.10 -6.13
N THR A 41 -48.50 8.39 -5.57
CA THR A 41 -49.12 8.74 -4.28
C THR A 41 -48.12 8.58 -3.13
N GLN A 42 -47.39 7.46 -3.08
CA GLN A 42 -46.34 7.22 -2.08
C GLN A 42 -45.22 8.27 -2.16
N ALA A 43 -44.79 8.65 -3.37
CA ALA A 43 -43.80 9.72 -3.54
C ALA A 43 -44.31 11.09 -3.05
N ARG A 44 -45.59 11.41 -3.26
CA ARG A 44 -46.21 12.65 -2.78
C ARG A 44 -46.35 12.67 -1.25
N GLU A 45 -46.73 11.55 -0.64
CA GLU A 45 -46.80 11.42 0.82
C GLU A 45 -45.42 11.52 1.46
N HIS A 46 -44.40 10.89 0.86
CA HIS A 46 -43.03 10.96 1.34
C HIS A 46 -42.46 12.38 1.27
N VAL A 47 -42.85 13.18 0.26
CA VAL A 47 -42.51 14.60 0.15
C VAL A 47 -43.25 15.44 1.18
N LYS A 48 -44.56 15.21 1.40
CA LYS A 48 -45.35 15.89 2.44
C LYS A 48 -44.79 15.62 3.84
N LYS A 49 -44.46 14.36 4.14
CA LYS A 49 -43.88 13.96 5.43
C LYS A 49 -42.53 14.64 5.67
N ARG A 50 -41.66 14.69 4.64
CA ARG A 50 -40.40 15.45 4.70
C ARG A 50 -40.59 16.95 4.87
N GLN A 51 -41.61 17.55 4.27
CA GLN A 51 -41.90 18.98 4.44
C GLN A 51 -42.41 19.28 5.86
N GLN A 52 -43.19 18.37 6.43
CA GLN A 52 -43.68 18.49 7.81
C GLN A 52 -42.56 18.29 8.82
N GLU A 53 -41.71 17.27 8.66
CA GLU A 53 -40.52 17.03 9.49
C GLU A 53 -39.52 18.20 9.42
N MET A 54 -39.31 18.78 8.22
CA MET A 54 -38.48 19.97 8.04
C MET A 54 -39.10 21.23 8.68
N GLY A 55 -40.43 21.35 8.66
CA GLY A 55 -41.17 22.41 9.34
C GLY A 55 -41.02 22.31 10.86
N GLU A 56 -41.21 21.12 11.42
CA GLU A 56 -41.03 20.84 12.85
C GLU A 56 -39.57 21.01 13.29
N GLN A 57 -38.59 20.56 12.50
CA GLN A 57 -37.17 20.82 12.76
C GLN A 57 -36.84 22.31 12.70
N LYS A 58 -37.43 23.06 11.76
CA LYS A 58 -37.22 24.51 11.66
C LYS A 58 -37.83 25.26 12.84
N SER A 59 -39.04 24.90 13.27
CA SER A 59 -39.68 25.47 14.45
C SER A 59 -38.95 25.09 15.75
N ARG A 60 -38.38 23.88 15.82
CA ARG A 60 -37.55 23.44 16.95
C ARG A 60 -36.19 24.15 16.99
N LEU A 61 -35.61 24.46 15.83
CA LEU A 61 -34.38 25.26 15.71
C LEU A 61 -34.61 26.75 15.99
N GLU A 62 -35.77 27.29 15.61
CA GLU A 62 -36.17 28.67 15.93
C GLU A 62 -36.34 28.84 17.45
N TRP A 63 -36.96 27.88 18.14
CA TRP A 63 -37.05 27.84 19.61
C TRP A 63 -35.69 27.70 20.31
N LEU A 64 -34.77 26.90 19.77
CA LEU A 64 -33.41 26.73 20.33
C LEU A 64 -32.50 27.95 20.08
N SER A 65 -32.90 28.89 19.23
CA SER A 65 -32.13 30.10 18.91
C SER A 65 -32.42 31.29 19.84
N GLU A 66 -33.49 31.19 20.64
CA GLU A 66 -33.90 32.20 21.63
C GLU A 66 -33.22 32.01 22.99
N ASP A 67 -32.64 30.84 23.26
CA ASP A 67 -32.04 30.51 24.54
C ASP A 67 -30.54 30.18 24.41
N SER A 68 -29.71 31.07 24.97
CA SER A 68 -28.23 31.02 25.07
C SER A 68 -27.41 31.23 23.79
N THR A 69 -26.34 32.03 23.94
CA THR A 69 -25.29 32.29 22.94
C THR A 69 -24.60 31.01 22.43
N SER A 70 -24.62 29.93 23.23
CA SER A 70 -24.15 28.60 22.83
C SER A 70 -25.06 27.90 21.80
N GLY A 71 -26.38 28.12 21.87
CA GLY A 71 -27.34 27.56 20.91
C GLY A 71 -27.19 28.18 19.52
N GLN A 72 -27.00 29.51 19.45
CA GLN A 72 -26.76 30.22 18.19
C GLN A 72 -25.47 29.79 17.49
N LEU A 73 -24.38 29.58 18.24
CA LEU A 73 -23.11 29.07 17.67
C LEU A 73 -23.27 27.67 17.05
N GLN A 74 -24.00 26.78 17.70
CA GLN A 74 -24.28 25.43 17.17
C GLN A 74 -25.17 25.47 15.92
N VAL A 75 -26.18 26.34 15.90
CA VAL A 75 -27.08 26.54 14.76
C VAL A 75 -26.33 27.15 13.57
N ASP A 76 -25.47 28.13 13.80
CA ASP A 76 -24.62 28.75 12.78
C ASP A 76 -23.60 27.77 12.21
N GLU A 77 -23.00 26.94 13.06
CA GLU A 77 -22.12 25.86 12.61
C GLU A 77 -22.91 24.86 11.74
N HIS A 78 -24.10 24.44 12.18
CA HIS A 78 -24.96 23.53 11.43
C HIS A 78 -25.39 24.12 10.06
N LEU A 79 -25.75 25.41 10.03
CA LEU A 79 -26.08 26.14 8.80
C LEU A 79 -24.88 26.30 7.86
N ARG A 80 -23.67 26.52 8.39
CA ARG A 80 -22.43 26.54 7.61
C ARG A 80 -22.18 25.17 6.98
N ARG A 81 -22.31 24.08 7.73
CA ARG A 81 -22.19 22.70 7.23
C ARG A 81 -23.21 22.39 6.14
N LEU A 82 -24.46 22.82 6.30
CA LEU A 82 -25.51 22.65 5.28
C LEU A 82 -25.25 23.46 3.99
N LYS A 83 -24.78 24.71 4.12
CA LYS A 83 -24.41 25.54 2.96
C LYS A 83 -23.21 24.94 2.20
N ALA A 84 -22.21 24.46 2.93
CA ALA A 84 -21.05 23.77 2.39
C ALA A 84 -21.43 22.49 1.63
N LYS A 85 -22.27 21.63 2.24
CA LYS A 85 -22.83 20.42 1.60
C LYS A 85 -23.61 20.73 0.31
N ASN A 86 -24.46 21.75 0.33
CA ASN A 86 -25.21 22.12 -0.87
C ASN A 86 -24.31 22.69 -1.98
N ALA A 87 -23.25 23.43 -1.63
CA ALA A 87 -22.27 23.96 -2.58
C ALA A 87 -21.36 22.87 -3.19
N ALA A 88 -20.97 21.85 -2.40
CA ALA A 88 -20.21 20.72 -2.92
C ALA A 88 -21.09 19.80 -3.81
N ARG A 89 -22.39 19.70 -3.51
CA ARG A 89 -23.37 18.95 -4.34
C ARG A 89 -23.63 19.62 -5.68
N SER A 90 -23.69 20.96 -5.73
CA SER A 90 -23.87 21.70 -6.99
C SER A 90 -22.63 21.66 -7.89
N ARG A 91 -21.43 21.43 -7.35
CA ARG A 91 -20.18 21.23 -8.12
C ARG A 91 -19.97 19.78 -8.59
N GLY A 92 -20.91 18.87 -8.33
CA GLY A 92 -20.75 17.43 -8.64
C GLY A 92 -19.74 16.69 -7.77
N MET A 93 -19.32 17.28 -6.63
CA MET A 93 -18.27 16.75 -5.73
C MET A 93 -18.84 15.91 -4.57
N LEU A 94 -20.16 15.96 -4.34
CA LEU A 94 -20.89 15.08 -3.43
C LEU A 94 -21.72 14.08 -4.25
N VAL A 95 -21.03 13.12 -4.86
CA VAL A 95 -21.67 11.86 -5.27
C VAL A 95 -21.80 11.02 -4.00
N ASP A 96 -22.99 10.51 -3.69
CA ASP A 96 -23.15 9.63 -2.54
C ASP A 96 -22.23 8.42 -2.68
N ALA A 97 -21.49 8.08 -1.61
CA ALA A 97 -20.65 6.91 -1.62
C ALA A 97 -21.49 5.65 -1.93
N PRO A 98 -20.99 4.74 -2.78
CA PRO A 98 -21.70 3.52 -3.10
C PRO A 98 -21.87 2.64 -1.86
N THR A 99 -22.83 1.73 -1.87
CA THR A 99 -23.07 0.84 -0.72
C THR A 99 -21.90 -0.12 -0.51
N ALA A 100 -21.35 -0.66 -1.61
CA ALA A 100 -20.19 -1.55 -1.63
C ALA A 100 -18.91 -0.81 -2.04
N ILE A 101 -17.76 -1.36 -1.66
CA ILE A 101 -16.45 -0.85 -2.06
C ILE A 101 -16.31 -0.98 -3.58
N PRO A 102 -15.96 0.09 -4.31
CA PRO A 102 -15.86 0.05 -5.77
C PRO A 102 -14.52 -0.57 -6.19
N TYR A 103 -14.58 -1.70 -6.90
CA TYR A 103 -13.42 -2.33 -7.54
C TYR A 103 -13.52 -2.16 -9.07
N THR A 104 -12.43 -1.75 -9.69
CA THR A 104 -12.26 -1.65 -11.15
C THR A 104 -11.84 -3.01 -11.71
N GLU A 105 -11.00 -3.75 -10.98
CA GLU A 105 -10.59 -5.12 -11.31
C GLU A 105 -10.72 -6.05 -10.10
N ALA A 106 -10.84 -7.35 -10.35
CA ALA A 106 -10.95 -8.36 -9.30
C ALA A 106 -9.69 -8.45 -8.42
N THR A 107 -8.54 -8.04 -8.95
CA THR A 107 -7.25 -8.01 -8.26
C THR A 107 -6.89 -6.64 -7.69
N SER A 108 -7.78 -5.65 -7.78
CA SER A 108 -7.51 -4.32 -7.24
C SER A 108 -7.39 -4.36 -5.72
N GLU A 109 -6.42 -3.61 -5.21
CA GLU A 109 -6.20 -3.35 -3.80
C GLU A 109 -6.19 -1.84 -3.54
N PHE A 110 -6.44 -1.45 -2.29
CA PHE A 110 -6.54 -0.05 -1.89
C PHE A 110 -5.33 0.35 -1.06
N LEU A 111 -4.42 1.08 -1.66
CA LEU A 111 -3.35 1.77 -0.94
C LEU A 111 -3.94 2.96 -0.19
N TYR A 112 -3.48 3.19 1.03
CA TYR A 112 -3.98 4.28 1.86
C TYR A 112 -2.85 5.02 2.56
N GLY A 113 -3.08 6.30 2.81
CA GLY A 113 -2.10 7.19 3.40
C GLY A 113 -1.13 7.80 2.39
N THR A 114 -0.69 9.01 2.73
CA THR A 114 -0.01 9.90 1.80
C THR A 114 1.28 9.32 1.22
N PHE A 115 2.19 8.78 2.04
CA PHE A 115 3.47 8.25 1.55
C PHE A 115 3.34 6.98 0.71
N ALA A 116 2.44 6.06 1.07
CA ALA A 116 2.18 4.85 0.29
C ALA A 116 1.65 5.20 -1.10
N VAL A 117 0.68 6.12 -1.17
CA VAL A 117 0.09 6.58 -2.42
C VAL A 117 1.09 7.38 -3.26
N LEU A 118 1.86 8.28 -2.64
CA LEU A 118 2.96 8.98 -3.32
C LEU A 118 3.94 8.00 -3.94
N ALA A 119 4.38 7.01 -3.17
CA ALA A 119 5.37 6.05 -3.64
C ALA A 119 4.88 5.24 -4.85
N ALA A 120 3.63 4.76 -4.82
CA ALA A 120 3.05 4.04 -5.95
C ALA A 120 2.91 4.92 -7.21
N LEU A 121 2.49 6.17 -7.04
CA LEU A 121 2.38 7.15 -8.14
C LEU A 121 3.75 7.51 -8.74
N GLN A 122 4.81 7.48 -7.93
CA GLN A 122 6.18 7.73 -8.38
C GLN A 122 6.79 6.52 -9.09
N ALA A 123 6.65 5.33 -8.51
CA ALA A 123 7.23 4.10 -9.04
C ALA A 123 6.54 3.64 -10.33
N LYS A 124 5.22 3.79 -10.43
CA LYS A 124 4.40 3.39 -11.60
C LYS A 124 4.64 1.94 -12.05
N ARG A 125 4.90 1.04 -11.09
CA ARG A 125 5.19 -0.39 -11.36
C ARG A 125 3.95 -1.28 -11.43
N ARG A 126 2.78 -0.75 -11.06
CA ARG A 126 1.52 -1.47 -11.02
C ARG A 126 0.42 -0.64 -11.68
N ALA A 127 -0.67 -1.29 -12.09
CA ALA A 127 -1.82 -0.59 -12.65
C ALA A 127 -2.41 0.37 -11.61
N LEU A 128 -2.63 1.63 -11.99
CA LEU A 128 -3.18 2.67 -11.13
C LEU A 128 -4.57 3.03 -11.65
N HIS A 129 -5.62 2.77 -10.88
CA HIS A 129 -6.99 2.87 -11.37
C HIS A 129 -7.67 4.19 -10.98
N LYS A 130 -7.79 4.48 -9.67
CA LYS A 130 -8.53 5.64 -9.17
C LYS A 130 -7.96 6.16 -7.88
N LEU A 131 -7.79 7.48 -7.79
CA LEU A 131 -7.36 8.18 -6.59
C LEU A 131 -8.55 8.88 -5.94
N TYR A 132 -8.83 8.55 -4.68
CA TYR A 132 -9.87 9.14 -3.85
C TYR A 132 -9.23 10.09 -2.84
N LEU A 133 -9.62 11.37 -2.88
CA LEU A 133 -9.17 12.39 -1.94
C LEU A 133 -10.33 12.99 -1.17
N TRP A 134 -10.26 12.90 0.16
CA TRP A 134 -11.18 13.54 1.07
C TRP A 134 -11.01 15.07 1.05
N CYS A 135 -12.09 15.80 0.80
CA CYS A 135 -12.07 17.27 0.66
C CYS A 135 -12.88 18.00 1.75
N GLY A 136 -13.14 17.36 2.89
CA GLY A 136 -13.96 17.95 3.95
C GLY A 136 -15.41 18.24 3.53
N GLU A 137 -16.18 18.91 4.39
CA GLU A 137 -17.58 19.26 4.09
C GLU A 137 -17.70 20.47 3.13
N ASP A 138 -16.67 21.31 3.05
CA ASP A 138 -16.56 22.46 2.15
C ASP A 138 -16.11 22.10 0.72
N GLY A 139 -15.72 20.83 0.52
CA GLY A 139 -15.34 20.28 -0.77
C GLY A 139 -14.03 20.86 -1.31
N LYS A 140 -13.23 21.51 -0.45
CA LYS A 140 -11.93 22.05 -0.81
C LYS A 140 -10.83 21.13 -0.29
N LEU A 141 -9.81 20.92 -1.11
CA LEU A 141 -8.58 20.30 -0.61
C LEU A 141 -7.83 21.34 0.21
N ASN A 142 -7.10 20.88 1.22
CA ASN A 142 -6.12 21.70 1.89
C ASN A 142 -4.96 21.96 0.92
N GLU A 143 -4.95 23.12 0.27
CA GLU A 143 -3.92 23.50 -0.71
C GLU A 143 -2.56 23.81 -0.06
N ASP A 144 -2.54 24.09 1.26
CA ASP A 144 -1.32 24.32 2.02
C ASP A 144 -0.56 23.01 2.34
N ASP A 145 -1.24 21.87 2.22
CA ASP A 145 -0.62 20.57 2.40
C ASP A 145 0.22 20.21 1.15
N LYS A 146 1.54 20.34 1.30
CA LYS A 146 2.53 20.06 0.26
C LYS A 146 2.45 18.61 -0.24
N ASP A 147 2.14 17.66 0.64
CA ASP A 147 2.12 16.25 0.28
C ASP A 147 0.86 15.93 -0.53
N ILE A 148 -0.30 16.48 -0.15
CA ILE A 148 -1.54 16.36 -0.94
C ILE A 148 -1.38 17.01 -2.32
N THR A 149 -0.76 18.20 -2.37
CA THR A 149 -0.48 18.88 -3.64
C THR A 149 0.42 18.03 -4.54
N ARG A 150 1.43 17.36 -3.95
CA ARG A 150 2.31 16.43 -4.68
C ARG A 150 1.56 15.18 -5.15
N VAL A 151 0.67 14.61 -4.34
CA VAL A 151 -0.20 13.48 -4.73
C VAL A 151 -1.06 13.87 -5.94
N VAL A 152 -1.76 15.00 -5.88
CA VAL A 152 -2.62 15.49 -6.97
C VAL A 152 -1.81 15.70 -8.25
N ARG A 153 -0.62 16.31 -8.14
CA ARG A 153 0.27 16.54 -9.28
C ARG A 153 0.71 15.23 -9.92
N LEU A 154 1.17 14.27 -9.13
CA LEU A 154 1.65 12.98 -9.64
C LEU A 154 0.51 12.15 -10.25
N ALA A 155 -0.68 12.17 -9.65
CA ALA A 155 -1.86 11.50 -10.20
C ALA A 155 -2.25 12.06 -11.57
N LYS A 156 -2.23 13.38 -11.75
CA LYS A 156 -2.45 14.01 -13.07
C LYS A 156 -1.39 13.59 -14.09
N LEU A 157 -0.11 13.58 -13.70
CA LEU A 157 0.99 13.15 -14.57
C LEU A 157 0.94 11.65 -14.91
N ALA A 158 0.38 10.83 -14.01
CA ALA A 158 0.14 9.42 -14.23
C ALA A 158 -1.21 9.13 -14.92
N GLN A 159 -1.98 10.18 -15.28
CA GLN A 159 -3.32 10.07 -15.88
C GLN A 159 -4.31 9.24 -15.05
N VAL A 160 -4.14 9.23 -13.72
CA VAL A 160 -5.05 8.52 -12.81
C VAL A 160 -6.28 9.39 -12.55
N PRO A 161 -7.50 8.87 -12.80
CA PRO A 161 -8.75 9.54 -12.41
C PRO A 161 -8.75 9.98 -10.94
N LEU A 162 -8.94 11.28 -10.73
CA LEU A 162 -9.00 11.89 -9.40
C LEU A 162 -10.45 12.12 -8.99
N LEU A 163 -10.88 11.44 -7.93
CA LEU A 163 -12.19 11.61 -7.29
C LEU A 163 -12.02 12.41 -6.01
N ARG A 164 -12.58 13.61 -6.00
CA ARG A 164 -12.71 14.43 -4.80
C ARG A 164 -13.99 14.02 -4.10
N VAL A 165 -13.88 13.54 -2.87
CA VAL A 165 -14.97 12.93 -2.11
C VAL A 165 -15.22 13.67 -0.80
N ALA A 166 -16.47 13.67 -0.36
CA ALA A 166 -16.94 14.37 0.84
C ALA A 166 -18.18 13.65 1.41
N GLY A 167 -18.67 14.08 2.57
CA GLY A 167 -19.92 13.54 3.14
C GLY A 167 -19.75 12.09 3.61
N ASN A 168 -20.61 11.18 3.15
CA ASN A 168 -20.63 9.76 3.57
C ASN A 168 -19.45 8.91 3.05
N TRP A 169 -18.52 9.53 2.32
CA TRP A 169 -17.30 8.87 1.87
C TRP A 169 -16.28 8.65 2.99
N ASP A 170 -16.38 9.33 4.13
CA ASP A 170 -15.55 9.08 5.30
C ASP A 170 -15.56 7.60 5.69
N LYS A 171 -16.77 7.05 5.88
CA LYS A 171 -17.01 5.65 6.20
C LYS A 171 -16.61 4.71 5.07
N MET A 172 -16.67 5.17 3.83
CA MET A 172 -16.22 4.39 2.68
C MET A 172 -14.70 4.27 2.68
N LEU A 173 -13.98 5.39 2.84
CA LEU A 173 -12.52 5.40 2.91
C LEU A 173 -12.01 4.57 4.09
N ASP A 174 -12.69 4.65 5.25
CA ASP A 174 -12.41 3.78 6.39
C ASP A 174 -12.58 2.30 6.03
N ARG A 175 -13.64 1.91 5.32
CA ARG A 175 -13.79 0.52 4.88
C ARG A 175 -12.73 0.10 3.87
N MET A 176 -12.37 0.98 2.94
CA MET A 176 -11.33 0.73 1.93
C MET A 176 -9.95 0.57 2.57
N SER A 177 -9.68 1.24 3.69
CA SER A 177 -8.41 1.13 4.43
C SER A 177 -8.45 0.09 5.56
N ASP A 178 -9.50 -0.73 5.65
CA ASP A 178 -9.71 -1.66 6.78
C ASP A 178 -9.62 -0.96 8.15
N ARG A 179 -10.23 0.23 8.24
CA ARG A 179 -10.26 1.16 9.38
C ARG A 179 -8.88 1.65 9.84
N ARG A 180 -7.87 1.57 8.96
CA ARG A 180 -6.53 2.08 9.25
C ARG A 180 -6.39 3.53 8.84
N PRO A 181 -5.44 4.28 9.42
CA PRO A 181 -5.26 5.70 9.14
C PRO A 181 -4.92 5.96 7.66
N HIS A 182 -5.92 6.43 6.92
CA HIS A 182 -5.80 6.73 5.49
C HIS A 182 -5.45 8.20 5.22
N ASN A 183 -5.57 9.09 6.21
CA ASN A 183 -5.25 10.52 6.10
C ASN A 183 -5.98 11.22 4.94
N GLY A 184 -7.20 10.77 4.61
CA GLY A 184 -7.96 11.31 3.49
C GLY A 184 -7.47 10.92 2.09
N VAL A 185 -6.49 10.02 1.96
CA VAL A 185 -5.91 9.62 0.66
C VAL A 185 -6.00 8.11 0.48
N VAL A 186 -6.70 7.67 -0.56
CA VAL A 186 -6.80 6.25 -0.93
C VAL A 186 -6.62 6.09 -2.44
N LEU A 187 -5.78 5.18 -2.87
CA LEU A 187 -5.50 4.85 -4.26
C LEU A 187 -5.86 3.40 -4.52
N GLU A 188 -6.78 3.19 -5.45
CA GLU A 188 -7.08 1.89 -6.01
C GLU A 188 -6.05 1.54 -7.09
N ALA A 189 -5.39 0.39 -6.93
CA ALA A 189 -4.34 -0.05 -7.83
C ALA A 189 -4.23 -1.59 -7.86
N GLY A 190 -3.65 -2.14 -8.91
CA GLY A 190 -3.34 -3.57 -9.00
C GLY A 190 -2.23 -4.01 -8.03
N PRO A 191 -1.97 -5.32 -7.92
CA PRO A 191 -0.95 -5.85 -7.04
C PRO A 191 0.46 -5.44 -7.48
N ILE A 192 1.40 -5.39 -6.53
CA ILE A 192 2.82 -5.19 -6.84
C ILE A 192 3.30 -6.33 -7.77
N PRO A 193 3.95 -6.03 -8.91
CA PRO A 193 4.49 -7.05 -9.79
C PRO A 193 5.58 -7.84 -9.07
N LYS A 194 5.55 -9.16 -9.27
CA LYS A 194 6.53 -10.10 -8.72
C LYS A 194 7.19 -10.83 -9.87
N VAL A 195 8.51 -10.90 -9.84
CA VAL A 195 9.28 -11.62 -10.86
C VAL A 195 9.57 -13.02 -10.35
N LEU A 196 9.08 -14.03 -11.06
CA LEU A 196 9.33 -15.42 -10.69
C LEU A 196 10.73 -15.86 -11.12
N ALA A 197 11.62 -15.97 -10.15
CA ALA A 197 13.04 -16.26 -10.33
C ALA A 197 13.33 -17.75 -10.12
N LYS A 198 14.07 -18.34 -11.06
CA LYS A 198 14.59 -19.71 -10.97
C LYS A 198 16.00 -19.76 -10.38
N GLY A 199 16.82 -18.75 -10.67
CA GLY A 199 18.18 -18.61 -10.15
C GLY A 199 18.79 -17.25 -10.51
N LEU A 200 19.88 -16.89 -9.83
CA LEU A 200 20.65 -15.68 -10.12
C LEU A 200 21.80 -16.02 -11.06
N THR A 201 22.00 -15.21 -12.10
CA THR A 201 23.05 -15.46 -13.10
C THR A 201 24.43 -15.04 -12.63
N LYS A 202 25.48 -15.52 -13.33
CA LYS A 202 26.87 -15.16 -13.07
C LYS A 202 27.14 -13.72 -13.52
N LEU A 203 27.72 -12.92 -12.62
CA LEU A 203 28.07 -11.54 -12.91
C LEU A 203 29.38 -11.46 -13.70
N LYS A 204 29.43 -10.54 -14.69
CA LYS A 204 30.62 -10.32 -15.53
C LYS A 204 31.65 -9.40 -14.86
N SER A 205 31.20 -8.43 -14.07
CA SER A 205 32.05 -7.47 -13.35
C SER A 205 31.37 -6.93 -12.09
N ILE A 206 32.15 -6.29 -11.23
CA ILE A 206 31.61 -5.40 -10.19
C ILE A 206 30.74 -4.31 -10.85
N ASN A 207 29.61 -3.96 -10.23
CA ASN A 207 28.58 -3.05 -10.76
C ASN A 207 27.86 -3.52 -12.05
N SER A 208 28.00 -4.78 -12.45
CA SER A 208 27.16 -5.33 -13.51
C SER A 208 25.69 -5.38 -13.07
N HIS A 209 24.77 -5.22 -14.02
CA HIS A 209 23.36 -5.52 -13.79
C HIS A 209 23.20 -6.97 -13.36
N VAL A 210 22.39 -7.21 -12.33
CA VAL A 210 22.00 -8.58 -11.98
C VAL A 210 20.96 -9.04 -12.98
N GLU A 211 21.28 -10.09 -13.71
CA GLU A 211 20.31 -10.81 -14.53
C GLU A 211 19.74 -11.98 -13.73
N VAL A 212 18.42 -12.13 -13.76
CA VAL A 212 17.67 -13.19 -13.10
C VAL A 212 17.12 -14.13 -14.16
N GLU A 213 17.35 -15.44 -13.99
CA GLU A 213 16.75 -16.46 -14.85
C GLU A 213 15.29 -16.64 -14.46
N LEU A 214 14.39 -16.47 -15.43
CA LEU A 214 12.94 -16.55 -15.21
C LEU A 214 12.43 -17.98 -15.31
N SER A 215 11.42 -18.30 -14.50
CA SER A 215 10.67 -19.56 -14.62
C SER A 215 9.71 -19.53 -15.83
N SER A 216 9.52 -20.68 -16.46
CA SER A 216 8.73 -20.87 -17.70
C SER A 216 7.23 -20.58 -17.58
N THR A 217 6.72 -20.35 -16.38
CA THR A 217 5.31 -20.02 -16.10
C THR A 217 4.97 -18.54 -16.25
N ASN A 218 5.95 -17.68 -16.55
CA ASN A 218 5.71 -16.29 -16.92
C ASN A 218 5.10 -16.25 -18.33
N LYS A 219 3.77 -16.35 -18.40
CA LYS A 219 2.99 -16.56 -19.63
C LYS A 219 3.00 -15.38 -20.64
N THR A 220 3.95 -14.47 -20.57
CA THR A 220 3.97 -13.29 -21.46
C THR A 220 5.32 -12.82 -21.95
N GLU A 221 6.46 -13.33 -21.49
CA GLU A 221 7.73 -13.00 -22.16
C GLU A 221 8.63 -14.22 -22.26
N ALA A 222 9.33 -14.29 -23.39
CA ALA A 222 10.19 -15.35 -23.86
C ALA A 222 11.16 -15.87 -22.79
N THR A 223 11.74 -17.05 -23.04
CA THR A 223 13.01 -17.51 -22.46
C THR A 223 13.98 -16.32 -22.35
N GLY A 224 14.03 -15.67 -21.18
CA GLY A 224 14.51 -14.30 -21.08
C GLY A 224 15.03 -14.01 -19.68
N SER A 225 16.04 -13.14 -19.60
CA SER A 225 16.61 -12.68 -18.33
C SER A 225 15.92 -11.37 -17.89
N HIS A 226 15.54 -11.28 -16.62
CA HIS A 226 15.10 -10.01 -16.02
C HIS A 226 16.29 -9.28 -15.44
N LYS A 227 16.51 -8.03 -15.86
CA LYS A 227 17.58 -7.19 -15.35
C LYS A 227 17.09 -6.42 -14.13
N LEU A 228 17.70 -6.67 -12.97
CA LEU A 228 17.44 -5.84 -11.80
C LEU A 228 17.94 -4.42 -12.09
N PRO A 229 17.15 -3.39 -11.76
CA PRO A 229 17.61 -2.01 -11.79
C PRO A 229 18.65 -1.82 -10.69
N VAL A 230 19.92 -2.10 -10.99
CA VAL A 230 21.03 -1.88 -10.04
C VAL A 230 21.10 -0.38 -9.76
N GLN A 231 20.65 0.02 -8.57
CA GLN A 231 20.68 1.41 -8.12
C GLN A 231 22.06 1.83 -7.59
N VAL A 232 23.04 0.94 -7.65
CA VAL A 232 24.34 1.09 -7.00
C VAL A 232 25.21 2.05 -7.79
N ARG A 233 25.27 3.32 -7.35
CA ARG A 233 26.27 4.32 -7.76
C ARG A 233 27.69 4.03 -7.22
N ARG A 234 27.95 2.83 -6.71
CA ARG A 234 29.11 2.52 -5.85
C ARG A 234 29.77 1.21 -6.25
N LYS A 235 31.09 1.10 -6.10
CA LYS A 235 31.88 -0.10 -6.45
C LYS A 235 31.65 -1.22 -5.43
N ARG A 236 30.59 -2.02 -5.60
CA ARG A 236 30.34 -3.24 -4.82
C ARG A 236 29.62 -4.29 -5.66
N TYR A 237 29.73 -5.55 -5.27
CA TYR A 237 28.86 -6.58 -5.80
C TYR A 237 27.42 -6.43 -5.24
N PRO A 238 26.41 -6.93 -5.98
CA PRO A 238 25.01 -6.93 -5.55
C PRO A 238 24.77 -7.61 -4.20
N PHE A 239 23.82 -7.07 -3.44
CA PHE A 239 23.41 -7.56 -2.13
C PHE A 239 21.89 -7.68 -2.06
N LEU A 240 21.42 -8.90 -1.82
CA LEU A 240 20.00 -9.26 -1.75
C LEU A 240 19.64 -9.74 -0.35
N LEU A 241 18.39 -9.53 0.05
CA LEU A 241 17.83 -10.18 1.24
C LEU A 241 16.83 -11.25 0.83
N TRP A 242 16.90 -12.42 1.45
CA TRP A 242 15.87 -13.44 1.31
C TRP A 242 15.11 -13.56 2.63
N LEU A 243 13.81 -13.28 2.57
CA LEU A 243 12.90 -13.38 3.70
C LEU A 243 12.20 -14.75 3.67
N ASP A 244 12.76 -15.73 4.39
CA ASP A 244 12.20 -17.07 4.51
C ASP A 244 11.08 -17.08 5.55
N LYS A 245 9.84 -17.12 5.08
CA LYS A 245 8.64 -17.21 5.93
C LYS A 245 8.52 -16.11 6.99
N VAL A 246 8.93 -14.88 6.68
CA VAL A 246 8.56 -13.70 7.49
C VAL A 246 7.07 -13.46 7.29
N THR A 247 6.26 -13.72 8.31
CA THR A 247 4.78 -13.76 8.19
C THR A 247 4.08 -12.50 8.66
N ASP A 248 4.74 -11.67 9.47
CA ASP A 248 4.15 -10.41 9.91
C ASP A 248 4.31 -9.29 8.86
N THR A 249 3.19 -8.62 8.53
CA THR A 249 3.17 -7.52 7.57
C THR A 249 3.89 -6.25 8.07
N GLY A 250 3.95 -6.07 9.39
CA GLY A 250 4.69 -4.98 10.03
C GLY A 250 6.20 -5.17 9.86
N ASN A 251 6.71 -6.33 10.25
CA ASN A 251 8.11 -6.74 10.09
C ASN A 251 8.52 -6.73 8.62
N MET A 252 7.72 -7.31 7.71
CA MET A 252 7.95 -7.26 6.27
C MET A 252 8.14 -5.81 5.79
N GLY A 253 7.23 -4.90 6.15
CA GLY A 253 7.35 -3.51 5.73
C GLY A 253 8.55 -2.78 6.34
N ALA A 254 8.87 -3.05 7.61
CA ALA A 254 10.05 -2.48 8.27
C ALA A 254 11.36 -2.96 7.62
N ILE A 255 11.43 -4.23 7.21
CA ILE A 255 12.55 -4.78 6.45
C ILE A 255 12.65 -4.12 5.08
N LEU A 256 11.55 -4.04 4.31
CA LEU A 256 11.55 -3.40 2.99
C LEU A 256 12.00 -1.93 3.06
N ARG A 257 11.57 -1.21 4.09
CA ARG A 257 12.00 0.17 4.35
C ARG A 257 13.49 0.28 4.63
N SER A 258 14.01 -0.59 5.50
CA SER A 258 15.43 -0.62 5.85
C SER A 258 16.28 -1.02 4.63
N ALA A 259 15.83 -2.03 3.89
CA ALA A 259 16.47 -2.50 2.66
C ALA A 259 16.57 -1.39 1.62
N TYR A 260 15.48 -0.67 1.35
CA TYR A 260 15.50 0.50 0.47
C TYR A 260 16.46 1.57 0.95
N TYR A 261 16.43 1.91 2.24
CA TYR A 261 17.26 2.95 2.83
C TYR A 261 18.76 2.64 2.72
N PHE A 262 19.16 1.41 3.02
CA PHE A 262 20.57 1.00 2.92
C PHE A 262 21.01 0.72 1.49
N GLY A 263 20.08 0.54 0.55
CA GLY A 263 20.36 0.27 -0.85
C GLY A 263 20.62 -1.21 -1.13
N VAL A 264 19.80 -2.09 -0.57
CA VAL A 264 19.68 -3.50 -0.99
C VAL A 264 19.13 -3.55 -2.42
N ASP A 265 19.68 -4.44 -3.24
CA ASP A 265 19.38 -4.47 -4.68
C ASP A 265 18.07 -5.17 -5.02
N ALA A 266 17.71 -6.23 -4.28
CA ALA A 266 16.40 -6.88 -4.38
C ALA A 266 16.07 -7.70 -3.12
N ILE A 267 14.78 -8.03 -3.00
CA ILE A 267 14.24 -8.88 -1.95
C ILE A 267 13.72 -10.17 -2.58
N ILE A 268 14.14 -11.30 -2.03
CA ILE A 268 13.69 -12.63 -2.41
C ILE A 268 12.65 -13.11 -1.39
N VAL A 269 11.52 -13.60 -1.87
CA VAL A 269 10.48 -14.23 -1.05
C VAL A 269 10.09 -15.59 -1.66
N PRO A 270 9.90 -16.64 -0.86
CA PRO A 270 9.21 -17.84 -1.32
C PRO A 270 7.80 -17.49 -1.82
N ARG A 271 7.28 -18.25 -2.79
CA ARG A 271 5.92 -18.04 -3.31
C ARG A 271 4.83 -18.15 -2.26
N HIS A 272 5.08 -18.94 -1.22
CA HIS A 272 4.14 -19.23 -0.15
C HIS A 272 4.78 -19.05 1.22
N GLY A 273 3.95 -18.73 2.22
CA GLY A 273 4.38 -18.70 3.62
C GLY A 273 5.03 -17.40 4.08
N THR A 274 5.17 -16.38 3.22
CA THR A 274 5.54 -15.01 3.62
C THR A 274 4.32 -14.10 3.70
N ALA A 275 4.45 -13.02 4.47
CA ALA A 275 3.47 -11.94 4.50
C ALA A 275 3.16 -11.45 3.08
N PRO A 276 1.89 -11.17 2.74
CA PRO A 276 1.54 -10.60 1.47
C PRO A 276 2.08 -9.17 1.36
N LEU A 277 2.50 -8.76 0.15
CA LEU A 277 2.85 -7.37 -0.17
C LEU A 277 1.61 -6.49 -0.31
N SER A 278 0.75 -6.53 0.71
CA SER A 278 -0.54 -5.85 0.75
C SER A 278 -0.37 -4.36 1.01
N ALA A 279 -1.47 -3.61 0.88
CA ALA A 279 -1.54 -2.21 1.30
C ALA A 279 -1.02 -1.96 2.74
N VAL A 280 -1.16 -2.94 3.64
CA VAL A 280 -0.60 -2.87 5.00
C VAL A 280 0.93 -2.82 4.98
N THR A 281 1.55 -3.71 4.20
CA THR A 281 3.01 -3.78 4.04
C THR A 281 3.55 -2.54 3.32
N VAL A 282 2.82 -2.02 2.32
CA VAL A 282 3.18 -0.76 1.66
C VAL A 282 3.11 0.40 2.65
N LYS A 283 2.07 0.45 3.49
CA LYS A 283 1.92 1.47 4.54
C LYS A 283 3.05 1.37 5.58
N SER A 284 3.32 0.19 6.13
CA SER A 284 4.35 -0.01 7.16
C SER A 284 5.76 0.27 6.63
N SER A 285 6.00 0.03 5.34
CA SER A 285 7.27 0.39 4.68
C SER A 285 7.42 1.86 4.31
N ALA A 286 6.44 2.72 4.62
CA ALA A 286 6.35 4.11 4.15
C ALA A 286 6.45 4.23 2.62
N GLY A 287 5.94 3.23 1.88
CA GLY A 287 5.97 3.18 0.42
C GLY A 287 7.26 2.62 -0.19
N ALA A 288 8.25 2.24 0.61
CA ALA A 288 9.49 1.65 0.09
C ALA A 288 9.25 0.36 -0.73
N ALA A 289 8.21 -0.41 -0.37
CA ALA A 289 7.79 -1.61 -1.12
C ALA A 289 7.54 -1.35 -2.62
N GLU A 290 7.13 -0.13 -3.00
CA GLU A 290 6.90 0.24 -4.40
C GLU A 290 8.21 0.41 -5.20
N HIS A 291 9.33 0.65 -4.51
CA HIS A 291 10.62 0.97 -5.14
C HIS A 291 11.63 -0.18 -5.07
N VAL A 292 11.38 -1.17 -4.21
CA VAL A 292 12.26 -2.33 -4.05
C VAL A 292 11.88 -3.41 -5.06
N GLU A 293 12.88 -4.00 -5.71
CA GLU A 293 12.66 -5.10 -6.64
C GLU A 293 12.39 -6.40 -5.85
N ILE A 294 11.34 -7.14 -6.22
CA ILE A 294 10.89 -8.31 -5.47
C ILE A 294 10.85 -9.54 -6.36
N LEU A 295 11.70 -10.49 -6.01
CA LEU A 295 11.83 -11.79 -6.63
C LEU A 295 11.03 -12.80 -5.84
N THR A 296 10.19 -13.56 -6.54
CA THR A 296 9.49 -14.71 -5.95
C THR A 296 10.17 -15.98 -6.42
N ILE A 297 10.31 -16.97 -5.54
CA ILE A 297 10.92 -18.28 -5.88
C ILE A 297 9.95 -19.43 -5.61
N ASP A 298 9.93 -20.41 -6.51
CA ASP A 298 9.10 -21.63 -6.39
C ASP A 298 9.84 -22.79 -5.71
N ASN A 299 11.14 -22.94 -5.96
CA ASN A 299 11.96 -24.01 -5.42
C ASN A 299 13.22 -23.41 -4.80
N GLU A 300 13.23 -23.34 -3.47
CA GLU A 300 14.27 -22.70 -2.68
C GLU A 300 15.63 -23.41 -2.82
N ILE A 301 15.62 -24.74 -2.83
CA ILE A 301 16.84 -25.55 -2.94
C ILE A 301 17.48 -25.33 -4.31
N GLN A 302 16.69 -25.44 -5.38
CA GLN A 302 17.17 -25.26 -6.74
C GLN A 302 17.70 -23.84 -6.96
N PHE A 303 16.95 -22.83 -6.51
CA PHE A 303 17.36 -21.43 -6.63
C PHE A 303 18.72 -21.18 -5.96
N MET A 304 18.90 -21.70 -4.76
CA MET A 304 20.13 -21.54 -3.99
C MET A 304 21.31 -22.26 -4.67
N GLN A 305 21.15 -23.52 -5.07
CA GLN A 305 22.20 -24.28 -5.76
C GLN A 305 22.65 -23.62 -7.06
N GLN A 306 21.69 -23.19 -7.88
CA GLN A 306 21.99 -22.56 -9.17
C GLN A 306 22.69 -21.21 -8.98
N SER A 307 22.25 -20.42 -8.00
CA SER A 307 22.87 -19.12 -7.69
C SER A 307 24.29 -19.30 -7.14
N GLN A 308 24.52 -20.29 -6.27
CA GLN A 308 25.86 -20.61 -5.75
C GLN A 308 26.82 -21.04 -6.86
N GLN A 309 26.38 -21.87 -7.81
CA GLN A 309 27.18 -22.23 -9.00
C GLN A 309 27.58 -21.01 -9.85
N ASN A 310 26.76 -19.96 -9.81
CA ASN A 310 27.01 -18.68 -10.48
C ASN A 310 27.85 -17.69 -9.65
N GLY A 311 28.39 -18.13 -8.51
CA GLY A 311 29.31 -17.35 -7.68
C GLY A 311 28.64 -16.52 -6.59
N TRP A 312 27.35 -16.70 -6.35
CA TRP A 312 26.65 -16.06 -5.23
C TRP A 312 26.97 -16.72 -3.90
N LYS A 313 27.16 -15.90 -2.86
CA LYS A 313 27.40 -16.33 -1.48
C LYS A 313 26.16 -16.12 -0.62
N PHE A 314 25.76 -17.17 0.10
CA PHE A 314 24.59 -17.15 0.97
C PHE A 314 25.01 -17.12 2.43
N PHE A 315 24.44 -16.18 3.19
CA PHE A 315 24.71 -15.99 4.60
C PHE A 315 23.42 -16.27 5.39
N ALA A 316 23.43 -17.29 6.25
CA ALA A 316 22.30 -17.61 7.11
C ALA A 316 22.35 -16.83 8.42
N THR A 317 21.25 -16.18 8.82
CA THR A 317 21.15 -15.65 10.19
C THR A 317 21.05 -16.79 11.20
N GLY A 318 22.04 -16.89 12.09
CA GLY A 318 22.05 -17.81 13.22
C GLY A 318 21.72 -17.14 14.53
N ILE A 319 21.16 -17.90 15.46
CA ILE A 319 21.10 -17.55 16.88
C ILE A 319 22.45 -17.92 17.49
N GLN A 320 22.98 -17.07 18.38
CA GLN A 320 24.24 -17.35 19.07
C GLN A 320 24.14 -18.73 19.77
N PRO A 321 25.13 -19.63 19.58
CA PRO A 321 25.22 -20.81 20.42
C PRO A 321 25.35 -20.36 21.87
N GLN A 322 24.39 -20.73 22.71
CA GLN A 322 24.53 -20.61 24.15
C GLN A 322 25.75 -21.44 24.54
N HIS A 323 26.80 -20.81 25.04
CA HIS A 323 27.99 -21.51 25.49
C HIS A 323 27.58 -22.56 26.55
N SER A 324 27.71 -23.85 26.22
CA SER A 324 27.90 -24.89 27.22
C SER A 324 29.22 -24.59 27.95
N PRO A 325 29.23 -24.42 29.29
CA PRO A 325 30.41 -23.99 30.03
C PRO A 325 31.39 -25.14 30.29
N THR A 326 31.74 -25.88 29.24
CA THR A 326 32.77 -26.93 29.27
C THR A 326 33.14 -27.32 27.85
N SER A 327 33.97 -26.51 27.19
CA SER A 327 34.86 -26.95 26.12
C SER A 327 35.94 -25.90 25.95
N ILE A 328 37.16 -26.30 26.25
CA ILE A 328 38.44 -25.71 25.85
C ILE A 328 38.35 -25.23 24.38
N PRO A 329 39.02 -24.14 23.97
CA PRO A 329 39.05 -23.73 22.57
C PRO A 329 39.66 -24.87 21.73
N ALA A 330 38.80 -25.68 21.12
CA ALA A 330 39.19 -26.55 20.04
C ALA A 330 39.32 -25.64 18.82
N GLU A 331 40.55 -25.18 18.58
CA GLU A 331 41.01 -24.85 17.25
C GLU A 331 40.56 -25.97 16.32
N SER A 332 39.53 -25.71 15.52
CA SER A 332 39.22 -26.54 14.37
C SER A 332 40.11 -26.02 13.25
N PRO A 333 41.09 -26.80 12.76
CA PRO A 333 41.93 -26.41 11.67
C PRO A 333 41.19 -26.76 10.37
N ASP A 334 40.20 -25.96 10.02
CA ASP A 334 39.70 -25.86 8.64
C ASP A 334 39.34 -24.40 8.39
N SER A 335 40.40 -23.62 8.22
CA SER A 335 40.38 -22.22 7.84
C SER A 335 39.97 -22.07 6.37
N SER A 336 38.66 -22.23 6.10
CA SER A 336 38.06 -21.44 5.04
C SER A 336 38.03 -20.00 5.55
N ALA A 337 38.93 -19.14 5.05
CA ALA A 337 39.07 -17.75 5.48
C ALA A 337 37.71 -17.12 5.82
N ASP A 338 37.49 -16.80 7.09
CA ASP A 338 36.29 -16.10 7.55
C ASP A 338 36.15 -14.82 6.73
N LEU A 339 35.21 -14.83 5.78
CA LEU A 339 34.86 -13.62 5.05
C LEU A 339 34.19 -12.69 6.07
N SER A 340 34.95 -11.73 6.58
CA SER A 340 34.36 -10.62 7.34
C SER A 340 33.22 -10.04 6.49
N ILE A 341 32.01 -10.06 7.05
CA ILE A 341 30.79 -9.67 6.34
C ILE A 341 30.88 -8.23 5.81
N GLU A 342 31.69 -7.41 6.47
CA GLU A 342 32.02 -6.03 6.13
C GLU A 342 32.81 -5.87 4.81
N PHE A 343 33.43 -6.95 4.31
CA PHE A 343 34.18 -6.99 3.04
C PHE A 343 33.62 -7.98 2.02
N ALA A 344 32.58 -8.75 2.38
CA ALA A 344 32.00 -9.78 1.51
C ALA A 344 31.60 -9.21 0.12
N LEU A 345 30.99 -8.02 0.10
CA LEU A 345 30.53 -7.35 -1.12
C LEU A 345 31.66 -6.76 -1.97
N ALA A 346 32.91 -6.76 -1.50
CA ALA A 346 34.06 -6.41 -2.33
C ALA A 346 34.44 -7.55 -3.28
N SER A 347 34.11 -8.80 -2.93
CA SER A 347 34.61 -9.99 -3.61
C SER A 347 33.52 -10.83 -4.27
N HIS A 348 32.29 -10.83 -3.72
CA HIS A 348 31.21 -11.69 -4.20
C HIS A 348 29.84 -11.01 -4.13
N PRO A 349 28.90 -11.37 -5.02
CA PRO A 349 27.49 -11.06 -4.81
C PRO A 349 26.94 -11.90 -3.66
N CYS A 350 26.13 -11.29 -2.80
CA CYS A 350 25.71 -11.92 -1.55
C CYS A 350 24.18 -11.91 -1.38
N VAL A 351 23.68 -12.97 -0.74
CA VAL A 351 22.30 -13.08 -0.28
C VAL A 351 22.31 -13.33 1.23
N LEU A 352 21.65 -12.44 1.99
CA LEU A 352 21.43 -12.64 3.42
C LEU A 352 20.06 -13.30 3.64
N LEU A 353 20.04 -14.50 4.23
CA LEU A 353 18.85 -15.24 4.57
C LEU A 353 18.35 -14.82 5.96
N LEU A 354 17.11 -14.36 6.05
CA LEU A 354 16.42 -13.97 7.27
C LEU A 354 15.23 -14.90 7.48
N GLY A 355 15.13 -15.49 8.67
CA GLY A 355 14.10 -16.49 8.97
C GLY A 355 12.80 -15.93 9.52
N ASN A 356 11.87 -16.84 9.78
CA ASN A 356 10.61 -16.56 10.46
C ASN A 356 10.87 -16.05 11.89
N GLU A 357 9.98 -15.19 12.37
CA GLU A 357 10.07 -14.55 13.69
C GLU A 357 10.12 -15.53 14.87
N GLY A 358 9.41 -16.67 14.76
CA GLY A 358 9.34 -17.66 15.84
C GLY A 358 10.22 -18.87 15.60
N THR A 359 10.22 -19.42 14.39
CA THR A 359 10.94 -20.67 14.07
C THR A 359 12.34 -20.45 13.50
N GLY A 360 12.70 -19.20 13.16
CA GLY A 360 13.96 -18.89 12.51
C GLY A 360 14.04 -19.40 11.07
N LEU A 361 15.25 -19.63 10.58
CA LEU A 361 15.49 -20.21 9.26
C LEU A 361 15.22 -21.71 9.28
N ARG A 362 14.65 -22.24 8.19
CA ARG A 362 14.49 -23.68 8.01
C ARG A 362 15.87 -24.38 8.02
N PRO A 363 16.02 -25.56 8.66
CA PRO A 363 17.34 -26.21 8.83
C PRO A 363 18.11 -26.47 7.53
N PHE A 364 17.41 -26.76 6.42
CA PHE A 364 18.08 -27.00 5.14
C PHE A 364 18.74 -25.72 4.59
N LEU A 365 18.12 -24.55 4.78
CA LEU A 365 18.69 -23.27 4.36
C LEU A 365 19.94 -22.93 5.17
N GLN A 366 19.91 -23.19 6.48
CA GLN A 366 21.09 -23.01 7.34
C GLN A 366 22.23 -23.93 6.92
N LYS A 367 21.95 -25.20 6.64
CA LYS A 367 22.95 -26.19 6.21
C LYS A 367 23.55 -25.90 4.83
N GLN A 368 22.77 -25.32 3.93
CA GLN A 368 23.18 -25.06 2.56
C GLN A 368 23.89 -23.70 2.40
N ALA A 369 23.72 -22.78 3.36
CA ALA A 369 24.36 -21.48 3.33
C ALA A 369 25.88 -21.61 3.39
N ASP A 370 26.58 -20.71 2.69
CA ASP A 370 28.04 -20.68 2.68
C ASP A 370 28.59 -20.32 4.06
N GLN A 371 27.91 -19.43 4.79
CA GLN A 371 28.32 -18.96 6.12
C GLN A 371 27.12 -18.67 7.02
N THR A 372 27.33 -18.71 8.33
CA THR A 372 26.35 -18.27 9.33
C THR A 372 26.79 -16.94 9.93
N VAL A 373 25.85 -16.00 10.05
CA VAL A 373 26.07 -14.67 10.64
C VAL A 373 25.15 -14.47 11.84
N SER A 374 25.65 -13.84 12.89
CA SER A 374 24.88 -13.54 14.10
C SER A 374 25.14 -12.13 14.60
N ILE A 375 24.21 -11.62 15.40
CA ILE A 375 24.37 -10.37 16.13
C ILE A 375 24.69 -10.76 17.57
N GLN A 376 25.87 -10.35 18.04
CA GLN A 376 26.29 -10.65 19.41
C GLN A 376 25.51 -9.80 20.41
N GLY A 377 24.89 -10.47 21.39
CA GLY A 377 24.34 -9.81 22.56
C GLY A 377 25.44 -9.49 23.57
N ALA A 378 25.27 -8.41 24.33
CA ALA A 378 26.23 -8.02 25.37
C ALA A 378 25.92 -8.63 26.76
N ARG A 379 24.89 -9.47 26.87
CA ARG A 379 24.46 -10.07 28.15
C ARG A 379 24.61 -11.59 28.08
N ASP A 380 25.35 -12.16 29.03
CA ASP A 380 25.70 -13.58 29.07
C ASP A 380 24.52 -14.51 29.38
N LYS A 381 23.44 -13.99 29.97
CA LYS A 381 22.21 -14.71 30.32
C LYS A 381 20.99 -13.81 30.14
N GLY A 382 20.52 -13.68 28.92
CA GLY A 382 19.32 -12.92 28.61
C GLY A 382 18.04 -13.75 28.76
N LEU A 383 16.99 -13.16 29.36
CA LEU A 383 15.59 -13.59 29.20
C LEU A 383 15.13 -13.53 27.73
N ILE A 384 15.85 -12.76 26.92
CA ILE A 384 15.58 -12.52 25.50
C ILE A 384 16.75 -13.12 24.73
N ASP A 385 16.45 -14.09 23.88
CA ASP A 385 17.41 -14.90 23.12
C ASP A 385 17.65 -14.38 21.69
N SER A 386 16.81 -13.45 21.22
CA SER A 386 16.79 -12.99 19.84
C SER A 386 16.24 -11.57 19.71
N LEU A 387 16.66 -10.89 18.64
CA LEU A 387 16.09 -9.60 18.23
C LEU A 387 14.89 -9.84 17.31
N ASN A 388 13.97 -8.87 17.26
CA ASN A 388 12.94 -8.86 16.21
C ASN A 388 13.60 -8.94 14.82
N VAL A 389 13.05 -9.76 13.93
CA VAL A 389 13.62 -10.02 12.59
C VAL A 389 13.90 -8.74 11.79
N SER A 390 13.05 -7.72 11.90
CA SER A 390 13.24 -6.45 11.19
C SER A 390 14.42 -5.64 11.72
N VAL A 391 14.65 -5.69 13.02
CA VAL A 391 15.81 -5.05 13.68
C VAL A 391 17.09 -5.80 13.31
N ALA A 392 17.06 -7.13 13.38
CA ALA A 392 18.19 -7.96 12.98
C ALA A 392 18.57 -7.75 11.50
N ALA A 393 17.56 -7.70 10.62
CA ALA A 393 17.74 -7.41 9.20
C ALA A 393 18.43 -6.05 9.00
N ALA A 394 17.99 -5.00 9.69
CA ALA A 394 18.58 -3.67 9.57
C ALA A 394 20.05 -3.64 10.02
N ILE A 395 20.37 -4.24 11.18
CA ILE A 395 21.73 -4.29 11.72
C ILE A 395 22.68 -5.04 10.79
N LEU A 396 22.29 -6.24 10.35
CA LEU A 396 23.11 -7.06 9.46
C LEU A 396 23.26 -6.41 8.08
N THR A 397 22.17 -5.89 7.51
CA THR A 397 22.22 -5.13 6.25
C THR A 397 23.21 -3.98 6.33
N ASN A 398 23.17 -3.21 7.42
CA ASN A 398 24.12 -2.12 7.64
C ASN A 398 25.56 -2.64 7.70
N ARG A 399 25.85 -3.75 8.40
CA ARG A 399 27.21 -4.32 8.46
C ARG A 399 27.74 -4.73 7.09
N PHE A 400 26.92 -5.32 6.23
CA PHE A 400 27.31 -5.64 4.84
C PHE A 400 27.62 -4.37 4.02
N LEU A 401 26.91 -3.28 4.28
CA LEU A 401 26.93 -2.10 3.40
C LEU A 401 27.76 -0.92 3.96
N VAL A 402 28.11 -0.88 5.24
CA VAL A 402 28.70 0.29 5.90
C VAL A 402 29.97 0.80 5.20
N ASN A 403 30.86 -0.11 4.82
CA ASN A 403 32.10 0.21 4.09
C ASN A 403 31.86 0.65 2.64
N HIS A 404 30.67 0.36 2.12
CA HIS A 404 30.25 0.72 0.78
C HIS A 404 29.25 1.89 0.79
N ILE A 405 28.85 2.46 1.94
CA ILE A 405 27.96 3.62 2.01
C ILE A 405 28.78 4.93 2.01
N SER A 406 29.93 4.94 2.68
CA SER A 406 30.72 6.15 3.00
C SER A 406 31.71 6.59 1.91
N SER A 407 32.04 5.74 0.94
CA SER A 407 33.04 6.03 -0.11
C SER A 407 32.56 6.98 -1.23
N GLY A 408 31.40 7.63 -1.06
CA GLY A 408 30.80 8.53 -2.05
C GLY A 408 30.66 10.00 -1.63
N SER A 409 31.28 10.44 -0.52
CA SER A 409 31.12 11.82 0.01
C SER A 409 32.34 12.73 -0.21
N THR A 410 33.15 12.47 -1.23
CA THR A 410 34.15 13.44 -1.72
C THR A 410 34.19 13.43 -3.24
N ALA A 411 33.30 14.22 -3.86
CA ALA A 411 33.49 14.83 -5.17
C ALA A 411 32.48 15.95 -5.35
#